data_AF-A0A1X7RAR5-F1
#
_entry.id   AF-A0A1X7RAR5-F1
#
_cell.length_a   1.000
_cell.length_b   1.000
_cell.length_c   1.000
_cell.angle_alpha   90.00
_cell.angle_beta   90.00
_cell.angle_gamma   90.00
#
_symmetry.space_group_name_H-M   'P 1'
#
loop_
_entity.id
_entity.type
_entity.pdbx_description
1 polymer ?
#
loop_
_entity_poly.entity_id
_entity_poly.type
_entity_poly.pdbx_seq_one_letter_code
_entity_poly.pdbx_strand_id
1 'polypeptide(L)'
;MSATTKKLITKSLLEDGNSRFKVTYELTGSSYTSFQLIDEMTQDTKTFDQFSTHYENLTIIDSIMSGIGRKPQTDFYQIVIKPVLNFSNIKHEYLKTESADSIETFAKRLKTNQNYTIIFLSGDTSISELVNNLPVLIDETTKIRKFIKIVPIAMGSANALANSIGLGNPIETFDNFLHGMKRTTAFPLYKVIFPNEKQIIFFIIFSMGFHANLLHLCTLDPKYSSLGVERFQLASTEILDNYDLNLKLEIKLAKKTIVSQFAYFALINTPNLEEKYIPSPQ
;
A
#
# COMPACT_ATOMS: atom_id res chain seq x y z
N MET A 1 13.18 -30.29 -0.42
CA MET A 1 12.21 -29.43 -1.14
C MET A 1 10.86 -29.62 -0.49
N SER A 2 10.39 -28.64 0.28
CA SER A 2 9.06 -28.68 0.89
C SER A 2 8.01 -28.43 -0.21
N ALA A 3 7.04 -29.32 -0.37
CA ALA A 3 5.95 -29.12 -1.31
C ALA A 3 5.14 -27.88 -0.85
N THR A 4 5.14 -26.81 -1.65
CA THR A 4 4.38 -25.61 -1.34
C THR A 4 2.88 -25.92 -1.44
N THR A 5 2.19 -25.93 -0.31
CA THR A 5 0.77 -26.25 -0.24
C THR A 5 -0.06 -25.15 -0.92
N LYS A 6 -0.89 -25.56 -1.89
CA LYS A 6 -1.91 -24.71 -2.48
C LYS A 6 -3.14 -24.69 -1.59
N LYS A 7 -3.70 -23.51 -1.34
CA LYS A 7 -4.92 -23.33 -0.55
C LYS A 7 -5.98 -22.60 -1.38
N LEU A 8 -7.13 -23.24 -1.57
CA LEU A 8 -8.31 -22.64 -2.19
C LEU A 8 -9.23 -22.09 -1.09
N ILE A 9 -9.67 -20.84 -1.23
CA ILE A 9 -10.51 -20.15 -0.23
C ILE A 9 -11.63 -19.44 -0.97
N THR A 10 -12.85 -19.49 -0.41
CA THR A 10 -13.99 -18.70 -0.88
C THR A 10 -14.43 -17.75 0.22
N LYS A 11 -14.64 -16.47 -0.13
CA LYS A 11 -15.15 -15.44 0.79
C LYS A 11 -16.32 -14.71 0.16
N SER A 12 -17.31 -14.36 0.96
CA SER A 12 -18.34 -13.40 0.56
C SER A 12 -17.70 -12.03 0.37
N LEU A 13 -18.15 -11.28 -0.63
CA LEU A 13 -17.67 -9.94 -0.96
C LEU A 13 -18.79 -8.91 -0.93
N LEU A 14 -19.98 -9.31 -1.39
CA LEU A 14 -21.14 -8.44 -1.42
C LEU A 14 -22.37 -9.32 -1.32
N GLU A 15 -23.28 -8.97 -0.44
CA GLU A 15 -24.59 -9.62 -0.36
C GLU A 15 -25.63 -8.51 -0.36
N ASP A 16 -26.32 -8.38 -1.48
CA ASP A 16 -27.40 -7.43 -1.68
C ASP A 16 -28.62 -8.22 -2.12
N GLY A 17 -29.52 -8.57 -1.19
CA GLY A 17 -30.88 -9.13 -1.38
C GLY A 17 -31.12 -10.11 -2.55
N ASN A 18 -30.94 -9.63 -3.78
CA ASN A 18 -31.06 -10.30 -5.07
C ASN A 18 -29.77 -10.95 -5.64
N SER A 19 -28.58 -10.59 -5.16
CA SER A 19 -27.29 -11.12 -5.61
C SER A 19 -26.29 -11.26 -4.47
N ARG A 20 -25.57 -12.39 -4.47
CA ARG A 20 -24.43 -12.62 -3.58
C ARG A 20 -23.17 -12.82 -4.43
N PHE A 21 -22.26 -11.85 -4.35
CA PHE A 21 -20.92 -12.01 -4.89
C PHE A 21 -20.02 -12.72 -3.88
N LYS A 22 -19.39 -13.79 -4.34
CA LYS A 22 -18.29 -14.46 -3.63
C LYS A 22 -17.03 -14.40 -4.48
N VAL A 23 -15.89 -14.30 -3.82
CA VAL A 23 -14.59 -14.44 -4.47
C VAL A 23 -13.96 -15.73 -4.00
N THR A 24 -13.69 -16.62 -4.96
CA THR A 24 -12.83 -17.78 -4.76
C THR A 24 -11.42 -17.42 -5.21
N TYR A 25 -10.42 -17.72 -4.39
CA TYR A 25 -9.02 -17.42 -4.71
C TYR A 25 -8.09 -18.53 -4.23
N GLU A 26 -6.98 -18.70 -4.95
CA GLU A 26 -5.93 -19.65 -4.64
C GLU A 26 -4.69 -18.94 -4.10
N LEU A 27 -4.10 -19.49 -3.04
CA LEU A 27 -2.82 -19.07 -2.48
C LEU A 27 -1.78 -20.17 -2.64
N THR A 28 -0.56 -19.78 -3.02
CA THR A 28 0.64 -20.62 -2.91
C THR A 28 1.62 -19.91 -1.97
N GLY A 29 1.72 -20.39 -0.73
CA GLY A 29 2.35 -19.62 0.35
C GLY A 29 1.53 -18.37 0.68
N SER A 30 2.13 -17.18 0.59
CA SER A 30 1.48 -15.89 0.81
C SER A 30 1.00 -15.20 -0.48
N SER A 31 1.24 -15.81 -1.65
CA SER A 31 0.98 -15.19 -2.95
C SER A 31 -0.32 -15.68 -3.58
N TYR A 32 -1.14 -14.75 -4.07
CA TYR A 32 -2.36 -15.03 -4.83
C TYR A 32 -2.02 -15.58 -6.22
N THR A 33 -2.52 -16.77 -6.56
CA THR A 33 -2.27 -17.41 -7.86
C THR A 33 -3.48 -17.39 -8.79
N SER A 34 -4.68 -17.21 -8.25
CA SER A 34 -5.90 -17.00 -9.02
C SER A 34 -6.99 -16.28 -8.21
N PHE A 35 -7.89 -15.59 -8.90
CA PHE A 35 -9.17 -15.12 -8.39
C PHE A 35 -10.28 -15.55 -9.34
N GLN A 36 -11.47 -15.74 -8.79
CA GLN A 36 -12.70 -15.97 -9.52
C GLN A 36 -13.84 -15.30 -8.76
N LEU A 37 -14.54 -14.39 -9.45
CA LEU A 37 -15.79 -13.84 -8.94
C LEU A 37 -16.94 -14.78 -9.32
N ILE A 38 -17.74 -15.14 -8.32
CA ILE A 38 -18.94 -15.96 -8.45
C ILE A 38 -20.12 -15.05 -8.14
N ASP A 39 -21.04 -14.95 -9.08
CA ASP A 39 -22.33 -14.26 -8.92
C ASP A 39 -23.41 -15.32 -8.68
N GLU A 40 -23.94 -15.36 -7.46
CA GLU A 40 -25.08 -16.19 -7.09
C GLU A 40 -26.33 -15.31 -7.06
N MET A 41 -27.28 -15.53 -7.98
CA MET A 41 -28.60 -14.91 -7.87
C MET A 41 -29.33 -15.47 -6.65
N THR A 42 -29.81 -14.59 -5.78
CA THR A 42 -30.66 -14.95 -4.64
C THR A 42 -32.11 -14.66 -4.97
N GLN A 43 -33.03 -15.58 -4.65
CA GLN A 43 -34.46 -15.43 -4.92
C GLN A 43 -35.18 -14.46 -3.96
N ASP A 44 -34.45 -13.75 -3.11
CA ASP A 44 -35.01 -12.92 -2.05
C ASP A 44 -35.18 -11.46 -2.52
N THR A 45 -36.38 -11.11 -2.96
CA THR A 45 -36.76 -9.81 -3.55
C THR A 45 -36.89 -8.66 -2.55
N LYS A 46 -36.05 -8.62 -1.51
CA LYS A 46 -35.99 -7.44 -0.65
C LYS A 46 -35.21 -6.35 -1.39
N THR A 47 -35.94 -5.35 -1.87
CA THR A 47 -35.38 -4.07 -2.33
C THR A 47 -34.54 -3.48 -1.21
N PHE A 48 -33.23 -3.55 -1.34
CA PHE A 48 -32.30 -2.92 -0.42
C PHE A 48 -32.01 -1.50 -0.87
N ASP A 49 -31.86 -0.61 0.10
CA ASP A 49 -31.42 0.76 -0.13
C ASP A 49 -30.05 0.74 -0.79
N GLN A 50 -29.97 1.40 -1.95
CA GLN A 50 -28.75 1.63 -2.71
C GLN A 50 -27.58 1.94 -1.78
N PHE A 51 -26.40 1.37 -2.07
CA PHE A 51 -25.12 1.73 -1.45
C PHE A 51 -25.07 3.25 -1.19
N SER A 52 -25.34 3.66 0.05
CA SER A 52 -25.46 5.09 0.39
C SER A 52 -24.10 5.79 0.43
N THR A 53 -23.03 5.05 0.20
CA THR A 53 -21.67 5.57 0.08
C THR A 53 -21.47 6.23 -1.28
N HIS A 54 -21.76 7.53 -1.33
CA HIS A 54 -21.30 8.38 -2.42
C HIS A 54 -19.78 8.52 -2.33
N TYR A 55 -19.04 7.84 -3.20
CA TYR A 55 -17.59 7.99 -3.31
C TYR A 55 -17.26 9.22 -4.15
N GLU A 56 -16.69 10.25 -3.52
CA GLU A 56 -16.23 11.45 -4.23
C GLU A 56 -14.97 11.14 -5.04
N ASN A 57 -15.05 11.32 -6.36
CA ASN A 57 -13.95 11.13 -7.32
C ASN A 57 -13.15 9.84 -7.06
N LEU A 58 -13.83 8.69 -7.11
CA LEU A 58 -13.22 7.38 -6.91
C LEU A 58 -12.24 7.08 -8.05
N THR A 59 -10.98 6.82 -7.71
CA THR A 59 -9.96 6.36 -8.65
C THR A 59 -9.32 5.08 -8.17
N ILE A 60 -9.15 4.12 -9.08
CA ILE A 60 -8.44 2.87 -8.84
C ILE A 60 -7.07 2.98 -9.52
N ILE A 61 -5.99 2.97 -8.76
CA ILE A 61 -4.61 2.93 -9.27
C ILE A 61 -4.12 1.48 -9.18
N ASP A 62 -3.82 0.89 -10.33
CA ASP A 62 -3.26 -0.46 -10.43
C ASP A 62 -1.79 -0.41 -10.86
N SER A 63 -0.90 -0.68 -9.90
CA SER A 63 0.53 -0.79 -10.18
C SER A 63 0.87 -2.18 -10.69
N ILE A 64 0.88 -2.34 -12.02
CA ILE A 64 1.01 -3.66 -12.66
C ILE A 64 2.43 -4.23 -12.59
N MET A 65 3.42 -3.36 -12.34
CA MET A 65 4.82 -3.76 -12.15
C MET A 65 5.11 -4.15 -10.70
N SER A 66 4.16 -3.93 -9.78
CA SER A 66 4.28 -4.33 -8.37
C SER A 66 3.87 -5.79 -8.16
N GLY A 67 4.60 -6.49 -7.28
CA GLY A 67 4.30 -7.88 -6.91
C GLY A 67 4.60 -8.88 -8.01
N ILE A 68 3.71 -9.87 -8.20
CA ILE A 68 3.86 -10.96 -9.19
C ILE A 68 3.43 -10.57 -10.63
N GLY A 69 3.16 -9.28 -10.85
CA GLY A 69 2.53 -8.77 -12.08
C GLY A 69 1.02 -9.01 -12.14
N ARG A 70 0.41 -8.59 -13.25
CA ARG A 70 -1.01 -8.87 -13.56
C ARG A 70 -1.07 -9.93 -14.66
N LYS A 71 -1.50 -11.13 -14.28
CA LYS A 71 -1.90 -12.18 -15.23
C LYS A 71 -3.42 -12.19 -15.33
N PRO A 72 -4.01 -12.68 -16.42
CA PRO A 72 -5.47 -12.72 -16.57
C PRO A 72 -6.21 -13.34 -15.38
N GLN A 73 -5.59 -14.30 -14.69
CA GLN A 73 -6.14 -14.96 -13.51
C GLN A 73 -5.83 -14.27 -12.17
N THR A 74 -4.87 -13.34 -12.11
CA THR A 74 -4.49 -12.60 -10.89
C THR A 74 -4.85 -11.11 -10.94
N ASP A 75 -5.49 -10.67 -12.02
CA ASP A 75 -5.94 -9.28 -12.23
C ASP A 75 -7.19 -9.00 -11.37
N PHE A 76 -6.95 -8.67 -10.10
CA PHE A 76 -8.02 -8.41 -9.13
C PHE A 76 -8.95 -7.26 -9.54
N TYR A 77 -8.44 -6.27 -10.30
CA TYR A 77 -9.29 -5.22 -10.83
C TYR A 77 -10.29 -5.76 -11.85
N GLN A 78 -9.81 -6.43 -12.89
CA GLN A 78 -10.69 -6.94 -13.96
C GLN A 78 -11.62 -8.05 -13.48
N ILE A 79 -11.15 -8.92 -12.58
CA ILE A 79 -11.91 -10.08 -12.11
C ILE A 79 -12.93 -9.69 -11.04
N VAL A 80 -12.58 -8.78 -10.11
CA VAL A 80 -13.36 -8.54 -8.89
C VAL A 80 -13.87 -7.10 -8.81
N ILE A 81 -12.98 -6.11 -8.78
CA ILE A 81 -13.38 -4.72 -8.48
C ILE A 81 -14.29 -4.16 -9.58
N LYS A 82 -13.87 -4.24 -10.84
CA LYS A 82 -14.62 -3.64 -11.95
C LYS A 82 -16.02 -4.25 -12.10
N PRO A 83 -16.22 -5.58 -12.12
CA PRO A 83 -17.57 -6.15 -12.19
C PRO A 83 -18.46 -5.70 -11.02
N VAL A 84 -17.94 -5.68 -9.79
CA VAL A 84 -18.71 -5.32 -8.60
C VAL A 84 -19.07 -3.83 -8.56
N LEU A 85 -18.14 -2.94 -8.91
CA LEU A 85 -18.43 -1.51 -9.02
C LEU A 85 -19.42 -1.24 -10.15
N ASN A 86 -19.31 -1.93 -11.29
CA ASN A 86 -20.26 -1.81 -12.40
C ASN A 86 -21.66 -2.30 -12.03
N PHE A 87 -21.76 -3.45 -11.37
CA PHE A 87 -23.03 -3.98 -10.84
C PHE A 87 -23.69 -2.98 -9.90
N SER A 88 -22.90 -2.36 -9.02
CA SER A 88 -23.36 -1.37 -8.04
C SER A 88 -23.55 0.04 -8.64
N ASN A 89 -23.35 0.21 -9.95
CA ASN A 89 -23.39 1.50 -10.66
C ASN A 89 -22.47 2.59 -10.02
N ILE A 90 -21.35 2.17 -9.45
CA ILE A 90 -20.35 3.06 -8.83
C ILE A 90 -19.39 3.56 -9.92
N LYS A 91 -19.50 4.85 -10.25
CA LYS A 91 -18.58 5.53 -11.18
C LYS A 91 -17.19 5.62 -10.57
N HIS A 92 -16.18 5.26 -11.36
CA HIS A 92 -14.78 5.36 -10.97
C HIS A 92 -13.88 5.60 -12.19
N GLU A 93 -12.72 6.21 -11.94
CA GLU A 93 -11.60 6.25 -12.88
C GLU A 93 -10.70 5.04 -12.65
N TYR A 94 -10.15 4.46 -13.71
CA TYR A 94 -9.15 3.41 -13.63
C TYR A 94 -7.85 3.88 -14.25
N LEU A 95 -6.78 3.83 -13.46
CA LEU A 95 -5.43 4.14 -13.90
C LEU A 95 -4.57 2.88 -13.75
N LYS A 96 -4.14 2.35 -14.89
CA LYS A 96 -3.13 1.30 -14.96
C LYS A 96 -1.77 1.97 -15.11
N THR A 97 -0.80 1.65 -14.26
CA THR A 97 0.55 2.22 -14.41
C THR A 97 1.25 1.61 -15.62
N GLU A 98 1.74 2.43 -16.54
CA GLU A 98 2.48 1.99 -17.73
C GLU A 98 3.96 2.38 -17.68
N SER A 99 4.32 3.26 -16.76
CA SER A 99 5.66 3.82 -16.57
C SER A 99 5.91 4.22 -15.11
N ALA A 100 7.16 4.53 -14.77
CA ALA A 100 7.54 5.08 -13.47
C ALA A 100 6.84 6.43 -13.16
N ASP A 101 6.53 7.22 -14.19
CA ASP A 101 5.95 8.56 -14.04
C ASP A 101 4.41 8.56 -14.03
N SER A 102 3.77 7.38 -14.12
CA SER A 102 2.31 7.27 -14.24
C SER A 102 1.58 7.87 -13.03
N ILE A 103 2.07 7.58 -11.82
CA ILE A 103 1.47 8.07 -10.57
C ILE A 103 1.78 9.55 -10.36
N GLU A 104 2.99 10.01 -10.69
CA GLU A 104 3.34 11.43 -10.67
C GLU A 104 2.42 12.25 -11.59
N THR A 105 2.24 11.79 -12.83
CA THR A 105 1.39 12.45 -13.82
C THR A 105 -0.06 12.54 -13.32
N PHE A 106 -0.55 11.47 -12.68
CA PHE A 106 -1.86 11.46 -12.06
C PHE A 106 -1.97 12.42 -10.89
N ALA A 107 -1.00 12.39 -9.96
CA ALA A 107 -0.98 13.24 -8.77
C ALA A 107 -1.08 14.72 -9.14
N LYS A 108 -0.34 15.14 -10.16
CA LYS A 108 -0.32 16.52 -10.67
C LYS A 108 -1.64 16.96 -11.33
N ARG A 109 -2.47 16.02 -11.78
CA ARG A 109 -3.80 16.30 -12.35
C ARG A 109 -4.88 16.51 -11.28
N LEU A 110 -4.64 16.09 -10.05
CA LEU A 110 -5.62 16.22 -8.97
C LEU A 110 -5.93 17.70 -8.69
N LYS A 111 -7.21 18.02 -8.65
CA LYS A 111 -7.68 19.38 -8.38
C LYS A 111 -7.70 19.59 -6.88
N THR A 112 -7.00 20.62 -6.40
CA THR A 112 -6.88 20.94 -4.98
C THR A 112 -8.22 21.27 -4.30
N ASN A 113 -9.26 21.61 -5.08
CA ASN A 113 -10.60 21.94 -4.62
C ASN A 113 -11.58 20.75 -4.56
N GLN A 114 -11.10 19.51 -4.75
CA GLN A 114 -11.93 18.29 -4.75
C GLN A 114 -11.47 17.28 -3.70
N ASN A 115 -12.43 16.53 -3.16
CA ASN A 115 -12.14 15.34 -2.36
C ASN A 115 -11.93 14.14 -3.30
N TYR A 116 -11.04 13.25 -2.93
CA TYR A 116 -10.75 12.03 -3.69
C TYR A 116 -10.79 10.81 -2.81
N THR A 117 -11.22 9.70 -3.38
CA THR A 117 -11.03 8.37 -2.80
C THR A 117 -10.19 7.56 -3.77
N ILE A 118 -9.00 7.16 -3.35
CA ILE A 118 -8.05 6.46 -4.22
C ILE A 118 -7.81 5.06 -3.65
N ILE A 119 -8.19 4.04 -4.41
CA ILE A 119 -7.86 2.65 -4.11
C ILE A 119 -6.55 2.32 -4.80
N PHE A 120 -5.57 1.85 -4.02
CA PHE A 120 -4.27 1.44 -4.53
C PHE A 120 -4.18 -0.08 -4.57
N LEU A 121 -4.14 -0.66 -5.77
CA LEU A 121 -3.80 -2.07 -6.02
C LEU A 121 -2.28 -2.16 -6.21
N SER A 122 -1.53 -1.88 -5.15
CA SER A 122 -0.08 -1.66 -5.23
C SER A 122 0.56 -1.77 -3.85
N GLY A 123 1.87 -1.49 -3.76
CA GLY A 123 2.59 -1.37 -2.49
C GLY A 123 2.79 0.06 -2.00
N ASP A 124 3.47 0.18 -0.86
CA ASP A 124 3.71 1.48 -0.19
C ASP A 124 4.45 2.49 -1.08
N THR A 125 5.30 2.02 -2.01
CA THR A 125 6.03 2.86 -2.96
C THR A 125 5.09 3.69 -3.83
N SER A 126 4.02 3.10 -4.37
CA SER A 126 3.06 3.81 -5.22
C SER A 126 2.29 4.89 -4.44
N ILE A 127 2.02 4.65 -3.16
CA ILE A 127 1.42 5.66 -2.27
C ILE A 127 2.44 6.78 -2.00
N SER A 128 3.72 6.43 -1.80
CA SER A 128 4.80 7.41 -1.63
C SER A 128 4.98 8.30 -2.86
N GLU A 129 4.95 7.72 -4.06
CA GLU A 129 5.00 8.45 -5.33
C GLU A 129 3.84 9.43 -5.47
N LEU A 130 2.62 9.03 -5.08
CA LEU A 130 1.47 9.94 -5.06
C LEU A 130 1.76 11.11 -4.10
N VAL A 131 2.03 10.81 -2.83
CA VAL A 131 2.18 11.84 -1.77
C VAL A 131 3.28 12.85 -2.08
N ASN A 132 4.40 12.40 -2.66
CA ASN A 132 5.51 13.28 -3.02
C ASN A 132 5.22 14.17 -4.25
N ASN A 133 4.23 13.84 -5.05
CA ASN A 133 3.86 14.56 -6.27
C ASN A 133 2.50 15.27 -6.19
N LEU A 134 1.84 15.22 -5.03
CA LEU A 134 0.62 15.99 -4.82
C LEU A 134 0.95 17.49 -4.97
N PRO A 135 0.09 18.26 -5.65
CA PRO A 135 0.21 19.72 -5.63
C PRO A 135 0.14 20.20 -4.18
N VAL A 136 0.75 21.35 -3.88
CA VAL A 136 0.60 21.98 -2.56
C VAL A 136 -0.88 22.23 -2.32
N LEU A 137 -1.51 21.39 -1.48
CA LEU A 137 -2.96 21.38 -1.23
C LEU A 137 -3.42 22.55 -0.33
N ILE A 138 -2.62 23.61 -0.23
CA ILE A 138 -2.94 24.75 0.62
C ILE A 138 -3.63 25.81 -0.23
N ASP A 139 -4.95 25.76 -0.24
CA ASP A 139 -5.76 26.92 -0.60
C ASP A 139 -5.93 27.79 0.67
N GLU A 140 -4.99 28.72 0.88
CA GLU A 140 -5.04 29.68 1.99
C GLU A 140 -6.26 30.61 1.92
N THR A 141 -6.88 30.73 0.74
CA THR A 141 -7.98 31.66 0.48
C THR A 141 -9.34 31.10 0.87
N THR A 142 -9.58 29.80 0.67
CA THR A 142 -10.91 29.21 0.92
C THR A 142 -11.06 28.61 2.31
N LYS A 143 -9.97 28.28 3.02
CA LYS A 143 -9.98 27.55 4.31
C LYS A 143 -10.75 26.21 4.28
N ILE A 144 -11.18 25.73 3.12
CA ILE A 144 -11.88 24.46 2.97
C ILE A 144 -10.84 23.36 2.83
N ARG A 145 -10.69 22.54 3.87
CA ARG A 145 -9.77 21.39 3.84
C ARG A 145 -10.38 20.28 3.00
N LYS A 146 -9.77 20.00 1.85
CA LYS A 146 -10.09 18.84 1.02
C LYS A 146 -9.22 17.66 1.42
N PHE A 147 -9.76 16.45 1.24
CA PHE A 147 -9.11 15.23 1.70
C PHE A 147 -8.93 14.25 0.55
N ILE A 148 -7.77 13.59 0.56
CA ILE A 148 -7.50 12.41 -0.25
C ILE A 148 -7.57 11.21 0.69
N LYS A 149 -8.57 10.37 0.49
CA LYS A 149 -8.71 9.09 1.20
C LYS A 149 -7.96 8.03 0.41
N ILE A 150 -7.13 7.26 1.09
CA ILE A 150 -6.32 6.20 0.49
C ILE A 150 -6.82 4.86 1.03
N VAL A 151 -7.11 3.92 0.14
CA VAL A 151 -7.47 2.54 0.47
C VAL A 151 -6.39 1.61 -0.10
N PRO A 152 -5.44 1.15 0.73
CA PRO A 152 -4.39 0.26 0.27
C PRO A 152 -4.93 -1.17 0.18
N ILE A 153 -5.00 -1.73 -1.02
CA ILE A 153 -5.30 -3.14 -1.27
C ILE A 153 -3.97 -3.84 -1.57
N ALA A 154 -3.48 -4.58 -0.58
CA ALA A 154 -2.21 -5.28 -0.63
C ALA A 154 -2.21 -6.41 -1.68
N MET A 155 -1.55 -6.18 -2.82
CA MET A 155 -1.45 -7.14 -3.94
C MET A 155 -0.05 -7.77 -4.10
N GLY A 156 0.88 -7.50 -3.18
CA GLY A 156 2.27 -7.95 -3.25
C GLY A 156 2.90 -8.26 -1.88
N SER A 157 4.22 -8.38 -1.82
CA SER A 157 4.98 -8.48 -0.57
C SER A 157 5.31 -7.10 0.00
N ALA A 158 5.57 -7.02 1.31
CA ALA A 158 6.00 -5.79 2.01
C ALA A 158 5.03 -4.60 1.89
N ASN A 159 3.77 -4.78 2.28
CA ASN A 159 2.76 -3.71 2.39
C ASN A 159 2.64 -3.25 3.86
N ALA A 160 3.63 -2.50 4.33
CA ALA A 160 3.74 -2.03 5.71
C ALA A 160 2.48 -1.27 6.15
N LEU A 161 1.96 -0.37 5.31
CA LEU A 161 0.76 0.39 5.63
C LEU A 161 -0.44 -0.53 5.82
N ALA A 162 -0.77 -1.33 4.79
CA ALA A 162 -1.94 -2.20 4.81
C ALA A 162 -1.91 -3.17 5.99
N ASN A 163 -0.75 -3.78 6.27
CA ASN A 163 -0.58 -4.67 7.42
C ASN A 163 -0.81 -3.93 8.74
N SER A 164 -0.25 -2.72 8.88
CA SER A 164 -0.35 -1.92 10.10
C SER A 164 -1.77 -1.44 10.43
N ILE A 165 -2.64 -1.28 9.42
CA ILE A 165 -4.03 -0.86 9.61
C ILE A 165 -5.03 -2.02 9.47
N GLY A 166 -4.55 -3.26 9.44
CA GLY A 166 -5.38 -4.47 9.40
C GLY A 166 -6.14 -4.66 8.08
N LEU A 167 -5.53 -4.27 6.95
CA LEU A 167 -6.02 -4.40 5.58
C LEU A 167 -5.17 -5.38 4.74
N GLY A 168 -4.62 -6.42 5.38
CA GLY A 168 -3.75 -7.41 4.72
C GLY A 168 -4.46 -8.35 3.74
N ASN A 169 -5.80 -8.46 3.80
CA ASN A 169 -6.59 -9.27 2.88
C ASN A 169 -7.30 -8.38 1.84
N PRO A 170 -7.02 -8.53 0.52
CA PRO A 170 -7.59 -7.69 -0.53
C PRO A 170 -9.11 -7.82 -0.64
N ILE A 171 -9.65 -9.04 -0.49
CA ILE A 171 -11.09 -9.30 -0.59
C ILE A 171 -11.81 -8.63 0.57
N GLU A 172 -11.36 -8.87 1.82
CA GLU A 172 -11.98 -8.24 3.00
C GLU A 172 -11.82 -6.73 2.98
N THR A 173 -10.70 -6.21 2.48
CA THR A 173 -10.49 -4.77 2.37
C THR A 173 -11.48 -4.14 1.41
N PHE A 174 -11.71 -4.77 0.27
CA PHE A 174 -12.66 -4.29 -0.71
C PHE A 174 -14.11 -4.44 -0.23
N ASP A 175 -14.45 -5.56 0.41
CA ASP A 175 -15.75 -5.76 1.09
C ASP A 175 -16.03 -4.66 2.13
N ASN A 176 -15.07 -4.42 3.03
CA ASN A 176 -15.15 -3.36 4.03
C ASN A 176 -15.28 -1.97 3.43
N PHE A 177 -14.63 -1.75 2.28
CA PHE A 177 -14.75 -0.49 1.54
C PHE A 177 -16.18 -0.31 1.02
N LEU A 178 -16.73 -1.31 0.32
CA LEU A 178 -18.08 -1.28 -0.27
C LEU A 178 -19.16 -0.98 0.77
N HIS A 179 -19.02 -1.56 1.95
CA HIS A 179 -19.99 -1.41 3.06
C HIS A 179 -19.68 -0.24 3.99
N GLY A 180 -18.63 0.55 3.73
CA GLY A 180 -18.23 1.67 4.61
C GLY A 180 -17.87 1.23 6.04
N MET A 181 -17.45 -0.02 6.24
CA MET A 181 -17.22 -0.61 7.57
C MET A 181 -15.95 -0.08 8.27
N LYS A 182 -15.07 0.64 7.56
CA LYS A 182 -13.84 1.20 8.12
C LYS A 182 -13.93 2.72 8.22
N ARG A 183 -13.56 3.24 9.40
CA ARG A 183 -13.44 4.68 9.63
C ARG A 183 -12.18 5.21 8.98
N THR A 184 -12.30 6.32 8.26
CA THR A 184 -11.14 7.06 7.76
C THR A 184 -10.36 7.65 8.94
N THR A 185 -9.06 7.41 8.98
CA THR A 185 -8.17 7.96 10.01
C THR A 185 -7.05 8.72 9.32
N ALA A 186 -6.71 9.90 9.83
CA ALA A 186 -5.55 10.64 9.35
C ALA A 186 -4.27 9.91 9.80
N PHE A 187 -3.28 9.80 8.92
CA PHE A 187 -1.95 9.32 9.28
C PHE A 187 -0.93 10.45 9.07
N PRO A 188 0.10 10.53 9.92
CA PRO A 188 1.09 11.60 9.83
C PRO A 188 2.01 11.38 8.61
N LEU A 189 2.35 12.50 7.98
CA LEU A 189 3.36 12.58 6.94
C LEU A 189 4.58 13.30 7.51
N TYR A 190 5.77 12.77 7.25
CA TYR A 190 7.01 13.35 7.70
C TYR A 190 7.81 13.84 6.51
N LYS A 191 8.50 14.96 6.68
CA LYS A 191 9.31 15.57 5.64
C LYS A 191 10.79 15.46 5.99
N VAL A 192 11.57 14.92 5.07
CA VAL A 192 13.03 14.96 5.09
C VAL A 192 13.49 16.09 4.19
N ILE A 193 14.42 16.89 4.69
CA ILE A 193 15.09 17.95 3.91
C ILE A 193 16.57 17.57 3.88
N PHE A 194 17.10 17.36 2.68
CA PHE A 194 18.50 17.01 2.47
C PHE A 194 19.36 18.29 2.38
N PRO A 195 20.69 18.19 2.57
CA PRO A 195 21.59 19.34 2.47
C PRO A 195 21.55 20.07 1.12
N ASN A 196 21.18 19.37 0.04
CA ASN A 196 20.97 19.94 -1.28
C ASN A 196 19.54 20.50 -1.49
N GLU A 197 18.82 20.76 -0.39
CA GLU A 197 17.45 21.26 -0.35
C GLU A 197 16.39 20.31 -0.95
N LYS A 198 16.78 19.12 -1.44
CA LYS A 198 15.83 18.11 -1.89
C LYS A 198 14.91 17.76 -0.72
N GLN A 199 13.61 17.66 -1.00
CA GLN A 199 12.61 17.28 -0.01
C GLN A 199 11.98 15.95 -0.40
N ILE A 200 11.75 15.11 0.60
CA ILE A 200 11.02 13.85 0.44
C ILE A 200 10.02 13.73 1.58
N ILE A 201 8.79 13.39 1.25
CA ILE A 201 7.75 13.02 2.21
C ILE A 201 7.76 11.50 2.38
N PHE A 202 7.74 11.03 3.62
CA PHE A 202 7.61 9.62 3.94
C PHE A 202 6.52 9.41 4.99
N PHE A 203 5.97 8.19 5.03
CA PHE A 203 4.91 7.80 5.97
C PHE A 203 5.09 6.41 6.59
N ILE A 204 6.07 5.63 6.14
CA ILE A 204 6.43 4.32 6.70
C ILE A 204 7.70 4.45 7.55
N ILE A 205 8.82 4.72 6.88
CA ILE A 205 10.14 4.69 7.50
C ILE A 205 11.08 5.67 6.82
N PHE A 206 11.90 6.32 7.63
CA PHE A 206 13.16 6.93 7.21
C PHE A 206 14.29 6.23 7.96
N SER A 207 15.30 5.72 7.25
CA SER A 207 16.41 4.99 7.86
C SER A 207 17.76 5.41 7.30
N MET A 208 18.80 5.33 8.15
CA MET A 208 20.19 5.57 7.80
C MET A 208 21.11 4.49 8.39
N GLY A 209 22.29 4.32 7.79
CA GLY A 209 23.29 3.38 8.28
C GLY A 209 22.93 1.96 7.90
N PHE A 210 23.05 1.03 8.85
CA PHE A 210 22.93 -0.41 8.60
C PHE A 210 21.72 -0.80 7.74
N HIS A 211 20.50 -0.41 8.13
CA HIS A 211 19.27 -0.79 7.41
C HIS A 211 19.20 -0.22 5.99
N ALA A 212 19.60 1.05 5.80
CA ALA A 212 19.59 1.66 4.48
C ALA A 212 20.60 0.97 3.55
N ASN A 213 21.80 0.66 4.06
CA ASN A 213 22.82 -0.09 3.35
C ASN A 213 22.34 -1.52 3.03
N LEU A 214 21.64 -2.17 3.96
CA LEU A 214 21.10 -3.52 3.77
C LEU A 214 20.10 -3.57 2.61
N LEU A 215 19.12 -2.65 2.60
CA LEU A 215 18.16 -2.55 1.51
C LEU A 215 18.85 -2.21 0.18
N HIS A 216 19.81 -1.27 0.19
CA HIS A 216 20.54 -0.88 -1.00
C HIS A 216 21.32 -2.05 -1.61
N LEU A 217 22.11 -2.75 -0.79
CA LEU A 217 22.94 -3.87 -1.22
C LEU A 217 22.09 -5.04 -1.72
N CYS A 218 21.02 -5.42 -1.00
CA CYS A 218 20.14 -6.50 -1.43
C CYS A 218 19.34 -6.19 -2.71
N THR A 219 19.15 -4.91 -3.04
CA THR A 219 18.37 -4.49 -4.22
C THR A 219 19.24 -4.33 -5.46
N LEU A 220 20.43 -3.74 -5.32
CA LEU A 220 21.25 -3.36 -6.48
C LEU A 220 22.29 -4.39 -6.89
N ASP A 221 22.77 -5.22 -5.96
CA ASP A 221 23.81 -6.20 -6.28
C ASP A 221 23.17 -7.55 -6.70
N PRO A 222 23.40 -8.00 -7.96
CA PRO A 222 22.88 -9.27 -8.47
C PRO A 222 23.26 -10.49 -7.62
N LYS A 223 24.37 -10.42 -6.88
CA LYS A 223 24.81 -11.47 -5.94
C LYS A 223 23.73 -11.76 -4.91
N TYR A 224 23.06 -10.73 -4.39
CA TYR A 224 22.09 -10.86 -3.30
C TYR A 224 20.65 -10.96 -3.81
N SER A 225 20.33 -10.39 -4.98
CA SER A 225 18.96 -10.37 -5.49
C SER A 225 18.38 -11.77 -5.76
N SER A 226 19.24 -12.77 -6.02
CA SER A 226 18.86 -14.17 -6.28
C SER A 226 18.68 -15.05 -5.03
N LEU A 227 19.12 -14.59 -3.84
CA LEU A 227 19.29 -15.44 -2.65
C LEU A 227 18.11 -15.47 -1.67
N GLY A 228 16.88 -15.21 -2.15
CA GLY A 228 15.68 -15.29 -1.30
C GLY A 228 15.80 -14.48 -0.01
N VAL A 229 15.45 -15.07 1.15
CA VAL A 229 15.60 -14.41 2.46
C VAL A 229 17.04 -14.44 2.98
N GLU A 230 17.83 -15.45 2.59
CA GLU A 230 19.24 -15.61 3.00
C GLU A 230 20.11 -14.44 2.55
N ARG A 231 19.69 -13.73 1.50
CA ARG A 231 20.34 -12.50 1.04
C ARG A 231 20.54 -11.47 2.16
N PHE A 232 19.57 -11.35 3.07
CA PHE A 232 19.66 -10.36 4.15
C PHE A 232 20.72 -10.76 5.17
N GLN A 233 20.89 -12.06 5.44
CA GLN A 233 21.92 -12.54 6.35
C GLN A 233 23.32 -12.30 5.77
N LEU A 234 23.55 -12.69 4.51
CA LEU A 234 24.85 -12.51 3.86
C LEU A 234 25.21 -11.03 3.66
N ALA A 235 24.24 -10.22 3.24
CA ALA A 235 24.44 -8.78 3.11
C ALA A 235 24.68 -8.12 4.48
N SER A 236 24.08 -8.63 5.56
CA SER A 236 24.35 -8.14 6.91
C SER A 236 25.79 -8.36 7.32
N THR A 237 26.35 -9.55 7.06
CA THR A 237 27.77 -9.85 7.34
C THR A 237 28.68 -8.91 6.56
N GLU A 238 28.46 -8.78 5.25
CA GLU A 238 29.23 -7.87 4.40
C GLU A 238 29.22 -6.42 4.93
N ILE A 239 28.06 -5.92 5.34
CA ILE A 239 27.92 -4.55 5.83
C ILE A 239 28.60 -4.37 7.20
N LEU A 240 28.43 -5.32 8.12
CA LEU A 240 29.04 -5.22 9.44
C LEU A 240 30.56 -5.30 9.39
N ASP A 241 31.11 -6.08 8.45
CA ASP A 241 32.55 -6.28 8.34
C ASP A 241 33.24 -5.17 7.54
N ASN A 242 32.59 -4.63 6.49
CA ASN A 242 33.26 -3.81 5.49
C ASN A 242 32.76 -2.35 5.38
N TYR A 243 31.64 -1.97 6.01
CA TYR A 243 31.07 -0.62 5.84
C TYR A 243 31.41 0.28 7.03
N ASP A 244 31.68 1.56 6.76
CA ASP A 244 31.70 2.56 7.82
C ASP A 244 30.27 2.92 8.23
N LEU A 245 29.86 2.40 9.38
CA LEU A 245 28.54 2.65 9.96
C LEU A 245 28.54 3.79 10.97
N ASN A 246 29.62 4.57 11.13
CA ASN A 246 29.70 5.60 12.16
C ASN A 246 28.90 6.86 11.81
N LEU A 247 27.57 6.81 11.93
CA LEU A 247 26.71 7.97 11.72
C LEU A 247 26.79 8.93 12.90
N LYS A 248 27.38 10.10 12.69
CA LYS A 248 27.34 11.20 13.65
C LYS A 248 26.02 11.94 13.52
N LEU A 249 25.13 11.78 14.48
CA LEU A 249 23.79 12.37 14.45
C LEU A 249 23.57 13.29 15.64
N GLU A 250 22.97 14.46 15.36
CA GLU A 250 22.35 15.33 16.35
C GLU A 250 20.82 15.21 16.20
N ILE A 251 20.16 14.63 17.20
CA ILE A 251 18.73 14.41 17.23
C ILE A 251 18.12 15.40 18.22
N LYS A 252 17.40 16.40 17.69
CA LYS A 252 16.68 17.39 18.50
C LYS A 252 15.26 16.89 18.76
N LEU A 253 14.97 16.61 20.03
CA LEU A 253 13.64 16.27 20.53
C LEU A 253 13.11 17.45 21.34
N ALA A 254 11.78 17.51 21.56
CA ALA A 254 11.13 18.64 22.22
C ALA A 254 11.73 19.05 23.59
N LYS A 255 12.36 18.11 24.30
CA LYS A 255 12.93 18.33 25.64
C LYS A 255 14.41 17.98 25.76
N LYS A 256 15.05 17.46 24.70
CA LYS A 256 16.45 17.01 24.76
C LYS A 256 17.10 16.98 23.39
N THR A 257 18.41 17.20 23.37
CA THR A 257 19.24 16.93 22.20
C THR A 257 20.11 15.72 22.49
N ILE A 258 20.13 14.76 21.56
CA ILE A 258 21.01 13.61 21.61
C ILE A 258 22.09 13.83 20.55
N VAL A 259 23.34 13.89 20.95
CA VAL A 259 24.49 13.90 20.03
C VAL A 259 25.27 12.62 20.27
N SER A 260 25.33 11.75 19.27
CA SER A 260 26.06 10.48 19.40
C SER A 260 26.45 9.91 18.04
N GLN A 261 27.15 8.78 18.09
CA GLN A 261 27.45 7.94 16.94
C GLN A 261 26.52 6.73 16.94
N PHE A 262 25.96 6.42 15.78
CA PHE A 262 25.00 5.34 15.61
C PHE A 262 25.36 4.49 14.40
N ALA A 263 25.38 3.16 14.57
CA ALA A 263 25.47 2.22 13.44
C ALA A 263 24.17 2.15 12.62
N TYR A 264 23.05 2.53 13.26
CA TYR A 264 21.71 2.41 12.74
C TYR A 264 20.83 3.52 13.31
N PHE A 265 20.07 4.16 12.43
CA PHE A 265 19.02 5.09 12.80
C PHE A 265 17.78 4.81 11.96
N ALA A 266 16.61 4.76 12.62
CA ALA A 266 15.34 4.70 11.93
C ALA A 266 14.28 5.52 12.67
N LEU A 267 13.47 6.22 11.89
CA LEU A 267 12.22 6.83 12.31
C LEU A 267 11.10 6.08 11.60
N ILE A 268 10.28 5.37 12.38
CA ILE A 268 9.26 4.46 11.89
C ILE A 268 7.89 4.98 12.36
N ASN A 269 6.95 5.07 11.43
CA ASN A 269 5.61 5.59 11.69
C ASN A 269 4.53 4.50 11.66
N THR A 270 4.89 3.28 11.30
CA THR A 270 3.97 2.14 11.23
C THR A 270 4.43 1.01 12.15
N PRO A 271 3.52 0.37 12.90
CA PRO A 271 3.87 -0.73 13.80
C PRO A 271 4.45 -1.95 13.07
N ASN A 272 3.97 -2.23 11.86
CA ASN A 272 4.38 -3.37 11.06
C ASN A 272 5.11 -2.89 9.79
N LEU A 273 6.28 -3.44 9.52
CA LEU A 273 6.92 -3.34 8.20
C LEU A 273 6.56 -4.54 7.33
N GLU A 274 6.30 -5.70 7.96
CA GLU A 274 5.71 -6.88 7.35
C GLU A 274 4.70 -7.50 8.32
N GLU A 275 3.92 -8.49 7.87
CA GLU A 275 2.90 -9.17 8.69
C GLU A 275 3.47 -9.65 10.04
N LYS A 276 4.69 -10.19 10.03
CA LYS A 276 5.37 -10.73 11.23
C LYS A 276 6.54 -9.86 11.72
N TYR A 277 6.85 -8.76 11.03
CA TYR A 277 7.99 -7.92 11.39
C TYR A 277 7.53 -6.61 12.03
N ILE A 278 7.72 -6.53 13.35
CA ILE A 278 7.30 -5.42 14.22
C ILE A 278 8.57 -4.80 14.81
N PRO A 279 9.20 -3.82 14.12
CA PRO A 279 10.45 -3.22 14.57
C PRO A 279 10.26 -2.20 15.71
N SER A 280 9.05 -1.69 15.90
CA SER A 280 8.71 -0.77 16.99
C SER A 280 7.89 -1.53 18.04
N PRO A 281 8.43 -1.80 19.24
CA PRO A 281 7.62 -2.32 20.34
C PRO A 281 6.50 -1.31 20.70
N GLN A 282 5.35 -1.85 21.12
CA GLN A 282 4.17 -1.07 21.55
C GLN A 282 4.43 -0.28 22.82
#